data_AF-A0A3R7B965-F1
#
_entry.id   AF-A0A3R7B965-F1
#
_cell.length_a   1.000
_cell.length_b   1.000
_cell.length_c   1.000
_cell.angle_alpha   90.00
_cell.angle_beta   90.00
_cell.angle_gamma   90.00
#
_symmetry.space_group_name_H-M   'P 1'
#
loop_
_entity.id
_entity.type
_entity.pdbx_description
1 polymer ?
#
loop_
_entity_poly.entity_id
_entity_poly.type
_entity_poly.pdbx_seq_one_letter_code
_entity_poly.pdbx_strand_id
1 'polypeptide(L)'
;MSTQDEWSSFKLVDKHVTSIAPEATFDAKSEEIKEDILRLIVQYLQNEGYTSASATILDEANVKIMEKHQEREMVRKISKSIKEGDWDLVAKMIHKNSNLRKVKFHSQQGLGFLYAVCKEEYLELIDRQEYQKAFTYLTTHLKPMEKVSGRQEFKDLCYLLTCKSITEVESFRDWEGVVKSREKLAEQLKATFELDAVPTENVNIPDNRLVNLLHQSVAYQMEFSRYHPKTVPKVSTLLRDFECQVLPNAVKTTFVGHSQNVKWIDNDNGDVCDSYPPTLVVPASLSQSSIESAAGFRAKGRLPVVTWLHPVHKSILARSSQPLLGRLLSGASCNMDEGIVNCYRQRPGPSKPFYIFDARKSKAAAGNRLMGKGGVETSENYEGAIIYHLNIANMYKMQASYQEK
;
A
#
# COMPACT_ATOMS: atom_id res chain seq x y z
N MET A 1 9.93 -20.78 -4.28
CA MET A 1 8.68 -20.27 -3.68
C MET A 1 9.05 -19.15 -2.72
N SER A 2 8.44 -17.99 -2.94
CA SER A 2 8.66 -16.70 -2.28
C SER A 2 8.66 -16.82 -0.75
N THR A 3 9.71 -16.30 -0.10
CA THR A 3 9.78 -16.06 1.36
C THR A 3 9.52 -14.60 1.70
N GLN A 4 8.88 -13.84 0.81
CA GLN A 4 8.73 -12.38 0.94
C GLN A 4 7.45 -11.94 1.70
N ASP A 5 6.55 -12.85 2.06
CA ASP A 5 5.19 -12.48 2.52
C ASP A 5 4.87 -12.71 4.02
N GLU A 6 5.80 -13.16 4.86
CA GLU A 6 5.49 -13.32 6.31
C GLU A 6 5.71 -12.05 7.15
N TRP A 7 6.41 -11.03 6.62
CA TRP A 7 6.70 -9.79 7.35
C TRP A 7 5.60 -8.73 7.25
N SER A 8 4.64 -8.89 6.33
CA SER A 8 3.56 -7.94 6.08
C SER A 8 2.44 -7.99 7.14
N SER A 9 2.45 -8.98 8.04
CA SER A 9 1.42 -9.15 9.08
C SER A 9 1.70 -8.45 10.41
N PHE A 10 2.86 -7.81 10.58
CA PHE A 10 3.11 -6.96 11.75
C PHE A 10 2.29 -5.67 11.64
N LYS A 11 1.07 -5.68 12.18
CA LYS A 11 0.39 -4.44 12.55
C LYS A 11 1.25 -3.71 13.57
N LEU A 12 2.00 -2.72 13.10
CA LEU A 12 2.71 -1.76 13.93
C LEU A 12 1.69 -1.09 14.86
N VAL A 13 1.68 -1.53 16.12
CA VAL A 13 0.98 -0.87 17.20
C VAL A 13 1.57 0.54 17.34
N ASP A 14 0.71 1.57 17.38
CA ASP A 14 1.02 3.00 17.55
C ASP A 14 1.48 3.80 16.31
N LYS A 15 0.75 3.77 15.19
CA LYS A 15 0.74 4.94 14.29
C LYS A 15 -0.34 5.92 14.77
N HIS A 16 -0.03 7.22 14.84
CA HIS A 16 -1.08 8.24 14.94
C HIS A 16 -1.99 8.06 13.73
N VAL A 17 -3.24 7.64 13.98
CA VAL A 17 -4.21 7.41 12.91
C VAL A 17 -4.75 8.78 12.52
N THR A 18 -4.41 9.23 11.31
CA THR A 18 -5.11 10.35 10.70
C THR A 18 -6.56 9.95 10.51
N SER A 19 -7.50 10.85 10.80
CA SER A 19 -8.93 10.59 10.55
C SER A 19 -9.27 10.58 9.05
N ILE A 20 -8.33 11.03 8.20
CA ILE A 20 -8.49 11.15 6.75
C ILE A 20 -7.52 10.18 6.08
N ALA A 21 -8.05 9.25 5.29
CA ALA A 21 -7.26 8.35 4.46
C ALA A 21 -6.78 9.09 3.19
N PRO A 22 -5.52 8.95 2.76
CA PRO A 22 -5.02 9.59 1.53
C PRO A 22 -5.88 9.28 0.29
N GLU A 23 -6.39 8.06 0.18
CA GLU A 23 -7.23 7.61 -0.94
C GLU A 23 -8.61 8.28 -0.97
N ALA A 24 -9.02 8.90 0.14
CA ALA A 24 -10.29 9.63 0.25
C ALA A 24 -10.15 11.13 -0.06
N THR A 25 -8.94 11.63 -0.38
CA THR A 25 -8.68 13.06 -0.53
C THR A 25 -9.18 13.64 -1.85
N PHE A 26 -9.04 12.92 -2.96
CA PHE A 26 -9.56 13.30 -4.26
C PHE A 26 -9.84 12.06 -5.13
N ASP A 27 -10.71 12.21 -6.13
CA ASP A 27 -10.95 11.16 -7.11
C ASP A 27 -9.88 11.18 -8.21
N ALA A 28 -8.95 10.22 -8.17
CA ALA A 28 -7.91 10.06 -9.19
C ALA A 28 -8.46 9.70 -10.58
N LYS A 29 -9.73 9.29 -10.68
CA LYS A 29 -10.41 9.04 -11.95
C LYS A 29 -11.04 10.30 -12.53
N SER A 30 -11.20 11.36 -11.75
CA SER A 30 -11.72 12.65 -12.22
C SER A 30 -10.85 13.20 -13.36
N GLU A 31 -11.50 13.64 -14.42
CA GLU A 31 -10.84 14.21 -15.59
C GLU A 31 -10.21 15.57 -15.29
N GLU A 32 -10.84 16.35 -14.41
CA GLU A 32 -10.35 17.65 -13.94
C GLU A 32 -9.03 17.47 -13.16
N ILE A 33 -9.00 16.49 -12.24
CA ILE A 33 -7.80 16.19 -11.46
C ILE A 33 -6.66 15.67 -12.36
N LYS A 34 -6.97 14.84 -13.36
CA LYS A 34 -5.95 14.39 -14.33
C LYS A 34 -5.39 15.56 -15.13
N GLU A 35 -6.24 16.50 -15.53
CA GLU A 35 -5.80 17.71 -16.24
C GLU A 35 -4.91 18.58 -15.34
N ASP A 36 -5.27 18.77 -14.08
CA ASP A 36 -4.45 19.47 -13.10
C ASP A 36 -3.08 18.80 -12.91
N ILE A 37 -3.04 17.47 -12.78
CA ILE A 37 -1.78 16.71 -12.67
C ILE A 37 -0.90 16.93 -13.91
N LEU A 38 -1.48 16.87 -15.11
CA LEU A 38 -0.74 17.13 -16.35
C LEU A 38 -0.19 18.56 -16.39
N ARG A 39 -1.00 19.55 -16.04
CA ARG A 39 -0.61 20.96 -15.94
C ARG A 39 0.55 21.17 -14.95
N LEU A 40 0.52 20.49 -13.80
CA LEU A 40 1.61 20.51 -12.82
C LEU A 40 2.91 19.89 -13.34
N ILE A 41 2.81 18.77 -14.08
CA ILE A 41 3.97 18.12 -14.70
C ILE A 41 4.58 19.02 -15.78
N VAL A 42 3.75 19.63 -16.63
CA VAL A 42 4.20 20.54 -17.69
C VAL A 42 4.92 21.75 -17.10
N GLN A 43 4.35 22.38 -16.06
CA GLN A 43 5.00 23.50 -15.37
C GLN A 43 6.37 23.10 -14.81
N TYR A 44 6.46 21.93 -14.17
CA TYR A 44 7.74 21.42 -13.64
C TYR A 44 8.77 21.21 -14.75
N LEU A 45 8.38 20.56 -15.86
CA LEU A 45 9.27 20.33 -17.00
C LEU A 45 9.77 21.65 -17.61
N GLN A 46 8.90 22.65 -17.71
CA GLN A 46 9.27 23.98 -18.20
C GLN A 46 10.28 24.67 -17.28
N ASN A 47 10.06 24.63 -15.96
CA ASN A 47 10.96 25.21 -14.97
C ASN A 47 12.34 24.55 -14.98
N GLU A 48 12.40 23.23 -15.19
CA GLU A 48 13.66 22.47 -15.31
C GLU A 48 14.31 22.55 -16.71
N GLY A 49 13.69 23.24 -17.67
CA GLY A 49 14.24 23.46 -19.01
C GLY A 49 13.97 22.33 -20.03
N TYR A 50 13.12 21.35 -19.70
CA TYR A 50 12.71 20.27 -20.62
C TYR A 50 11.61 20.74 -21.60
N THR A 51 11.92 21.77 -22.39
CA THR A 51 10.96 22.44 -23.28
C THR A 51 10.33 21.49 -24.32
N SER A 52 11.14 20.65 -24.98
CA SER A 52 10.64 19.69 -25.97
C SER A 52 9.66 18.68 -25.37
N ALA A 53 9.97 18.13 -24.19
CA ALA A 53 9.09 17.18 -23.52
C ALA A 53 7.78 17.84 -23.10
N SER A 54 7.86 19.07 -22.57
CA SER A 54 6.67 19.83 -22.19
C SER A 54 5.75 20.13 -23.38
N ALA A 55 6.33 20.46 -24.55
CA ALA A 55 5.57 20.74 -25.78
C ALA A 55 4.86 19.47 -26.29
N THR A 56 5.55 18.34 -26.34
CA THR A 56 4.95 17.06 -26.76
C THR A 56 3.77 16.66 -25.87
N ILE A 57 3.91 16.80 -24.54
CA ILE A 57 2.82 16.47 -23.61
C ILE A 57 1.61 17.40 -23.82
N LEU A 58 1.86 18.70 -24.03
CA LEU A 58 0.79 19.66 -24.33
C LEU A 58 0.08 19.33 -25.63
N ASP A 59 0.81 18.98 -26.69
CA ASP A 59 0.22 18.59 -27.98
C ASP A 59 -0.62 17.32 -27.85
N GLU A 60 -0.13 16.28 -27.19
CA GLU A 60 -0.89 15.05 -26.93
C GLU A 60 -2.15 15.30 -26.08
N ALA A 61 -2.04 16.14 -25.05
CA ALA A 61 -3.17 16.53 -24.23
C ALA A 61 -4.22 17.30 -25.05
N ASN A 62 -3.79 18.25 -25.88
CA ASN A 62 -4.66 19.02 -26.75
C ASN A 62 -5.39 18.14 -27.77
N VAL A 63 -4.71 17.17 -28.37
CA VAL A 63 -5.34 16.20 -29.29
C VAL A 63 -6.44 15.43 -28.57
N LYS A 64 -6.19 14.92 -27.37
CA LYS A 64 -7.21 14.20 -26.57
C LYS A 64 -8.40 15.08 -26.20
N ILE A 65 -8.15 16.34 -25.82
CA ILE A 65 -9.21 17.31 -25.53
C ILE A 65 -10.05 17.56 -26.79
N MET A 66 -9.42 17.74 -27.94
CA MET A 66 -10.11 17.94 -29.22
C MET A 66 -10.97 16.73 -29.62
N GLU A 67 -10.43 15.51 -29.49
CA GLU A 67 -11.18 14.27 -29.76
C GLU A 67 -12.43 14.19 -28.86
N LYS A 68 -12.26 14.43 -27.55
CA LYS A 68 -13.37 14.45 -26.57
C LYS A 68 -14.40 15.54 -26.89
N HIS A 69 -13.95 16.73 -27.31
CA HIS A 69 -14.85 17.80 -27.73
C HIS A 69 -15.65 17.42 -28.98
N GLN A 70 -15.01 16.81 -29.98
CA GLN A 70 -15.68 16.31 -31.18
C GLN A 70 -16.72 15.24 -30.84
N GLU A 71 -16.42 14.31 -29.93
CA GLU A 71 -17.39 13.33 -29.44
C GLU A 71 -18.58 14.00 -28.75
N ARG A 72 -18.34 14.99 -27.88
CA ARG A 72 -19.41 15.73 -27.19
C ARG A 72 -20.30 16.50 -28.15
N GLU A 73 -19.73 17.23 -29.10
CA GLU A 73 -20.47 17.93 -30.16
C GLU A 73 -21.32 16.96 -30.98
N MET A 74 -20.80 15.77 -31.23
CA MET A 74 -21.54 14.74 -31.93
C MET A 74 -22.74 14.22 -31.14
N VAL A 75 -22.56 13.93 -29.85
CA VAL A 75 -23.67 13.52 -28.97
C VAL A 75 -24.72 14.63 -28.87
N ARG A 76 -24.30 15.91 -28.79
CA ARG A 76 -25.23 17.06 -28.86
C ARG A 76 -26.01 17.09 -30.17
N LYS A 77 -25.34 16.82 -31.30
CA LYS A 77 -25.99 16.76 -32.61
C LYS A 77 -26.99 15.61 -32.70
N ILE A 78 -26.65 14.41 -32.21
CA ILE A 78 -27.57 13.26 -32.15
C ILE A 78 -28.77 13.59 -31.25
N SER A 79 -28.53 14.17 -30.07
CA SER A 79 -29.58 14.61 -29.13
C SER A 79 -30.55 15.59 -29.80
N LYS A 80 -30.02 16.54 -30.59
CA LYS A 80 -30.83 17.49 -31.36
C LYS A 80 -31.66 16.78 -32.45
N SER A 81 -31.04 15.89 -33.23
CA SER A 81 -31.75 15.14 -34.28
C SER A 81 -32.85 14.23 -33.73
N ILE A 82 -32.66 13.64 -32.53
CA ILE A 82 -33.71 12.86 -31.83
C ILE A 82 -34.90 13.76 -31.49
N LYS A 83 -34.66 14.96 -30.94
CA LYS A 83 -35.74 15.92 -30.62
C LYS A 83 -36.51 16.37 -31.86
N GLU A 84 -35.79 16.58 -32.98
CA GLU A 84 -36.37 16.97 -34.27
C GLU A 84 -37.08 15.78 -34.97
N GLY A 85 -36.72 14.53 -34.65
CA GLY A 85 -37.29 13.33 -35.27
C GLY A 85 -36.64 12.93 -36.60
N ASP A 86 -35.42 13.39 -36.85
CA ASP A 86 -34.65 13.03 -38.04
C ASP A 86 -33.92 11.70 -37.79
N TRP A 87 -34.68 10.61 -37.85
CA TRP A 87 -34.19 9.26 -37.59
C TRP A 87 -33.14 8.80 -38.62
N ASP A 88 -33.24 9.26 -39.87
CA ASP A 88 -32.25 9.01 -40.92
C ASP A 88 -30.88 9.61 -40.57
N LEU A 89 -30.85 10.84 -40.06
CA LEU A 89 -29.61 11.48 -39.63
C LEU A 89 -29.06 10.80 -38.36
N VAL A 90 -29.91 10.41 -37.41
CA VAL A 90 -29.50 9.64 -36.23
C VAL A 90 -28.83 8.32 -36.64
N ALA A 91 -29.47 7.55 -37.52
CA ALA A 91 -28.93 6.29 -38.04
C ALA A 91 -27.59 6.50 -38.76
N LYS A 92 -27.48 7.51 -39.63
CA LYS A 92 -26.23 7.86 -40.32
C LYS A 92 -25.11 8.22 -39.34
N MET A 93 -25.39 9.04 -38.32
CA MET A 93 -24.41 9.49 -37.35
C MET A 93 -23.88 8.36 -36.46
N ILE A 94 -24.76 7.42 -36.08
CA ILE A 94 -24.41 6.20 -35.33
C ILE A 94 -23.56 5.25 -36.18
N HIS A 95 -23.87 5.07 -37.47
CA HIS A 95 -23.15 4.16 -38.34
C HIS A 95 -21.80 4.69 -38.84
N LYS A 96 -21.69 6.00 -39.08
CA LYS A 96 -20.49 6.64 -39.63
C LYS A 96 -19.30 6.62 -38.67
N ASN A 97 -19.53 6.53 -37.37
CA ASN A 97 -18.47 6.62 -36.35
C ASN A 97 -18.12 5.25 -35.77
N SER A 98 -17.06 4.66 -36.31
CA SER A 98 -16.53 3.35 -35.89
C SER A 98 -16.17 3.31 -34.40
N ASN A 99 -15.68 4.41 -33.81
CA ASN A 99 -15.25 4.45 -32.40
C ASN A 99 -16.43 4.46 -31.43
N LEU A 100 -17.40 5.36 -31.63
CA LEU A 100 -18.66 5.38 -30.88
C LEU A 100 -19.41 4.06 -30.99
N ARG A 101 -19.50 3.53 -32.23
CA ARG A 101 -20.11 2.24 -32.50
C ARG A 101 -19.40 1.12 -31.74
N LYS A 102 -18.07 0.99 -31.84
CA LYS A 102 -17.28 -0.10 -31.23
C LYS A 102 -17.22 -0.03 -29.70
N VAL A 103 -17.03 1.15 -29.11
CA VAL A 103 -16.74 1.29 -27.68
C VAL A 103 -18.01 1.43 -26.84
N LYS A 104 -18.95 2.26 -27.29
CA LYS A 104 -20.14 2.60 -26.49
C LYS A 104 -21.38 1.82 -26.92
N PHE A 105 -21.64 1.66 -28.22
CA PHE A 105 -22.84 0.98 -28.71
C PHE A 105 -22.79 -0.56 -28.78
N HIS A 106 -21.61 -1.19 -28.62
CA HIS A 106 -21.50 -2.64 -28.41
C HIS A 106 -21.56 -3.04 -26.93
N SER A 107 -21.50 -2.06 -26.02
CA SER A 107 -21.77 -2.33 -24.60
C SER A 107 -23.25 -2.68 -24.41
N GLN A 108 -23.57 -3.41 -23.34
CA GLN A 108 -24.96 -3.76 -23.00
C GLN A 108 -25.85 -2.51 -22.87
N GLN A 109 -25.31 -1.44 -22.28
CA GLN A 109 -25.97 -0.13 -22.15
C GLN A 109 -26.26 0.51 -23.51
N GLY A 110 -25.27 0.49 -24.43
CA GLY A 110 -25.41 1.07 -25.75
C GLY A 110 -26.35 0.30 -26.68
N LEU A 111 -26.38 -1.04 -26.59
CA LEU A 111 -27.39 -1.85 -27.28
C LEU A 111 -28.80 -1.54 -26.78
N GLY A 112 -28.95 -1.30 -25.46
CA GLY A 112 -30.21 -0.83 -24.87
C GLY A 112 -30.65 0.53 -25.42
N PHE A 113 -29.72 1.47 -25.60
CA PHE A 113 -30.02 2.76 -26.20
C PHE A 113 -30.42 2.65 -27.69
N LEU A 114 -29.69 1.84 -28.48
CA LEU A 114 -30.07 1.59 -29.87
C LEU A 114 -31.47 0.98 -29.99
N TYR A 115 -31.79 0.04 -29.10
CA TYR A 115 -33.13 -0.51 -29.02
C TYR A 115 -34.16 0.57 -28.69
N ALA A 116 -33.88 1.46 -27.74
CA ALA A 116 -34.76 2.56 -27.38
C ALA A 116 -35.02 3.52 -28.56
N VAL A 117 -34.00 3.83 -29.37
CA VAL A 117 -34.14 4.62 -30.61
C VAL A 117 -35.06 3.93 -31.61
N CYS A 118 -34.79 2.65 -31.92
CA CYS A 118 -35.62 1.88 -32.85
C CYS A 118 -37.06 1.72 -32.33
N LYS A 119 -37.22 1.56 -31.02
CA LYS A 119 -38.53 1.44 -30.37
C LYS A 119 -39.31 2.75 -30.52
N GLU A 120 -38.67 3.89 -30.31
CA GLU A 120 -39.33 5.19 -30.45
C GLU A 120 -39.79 5.45 -31.89
N GLU A 121 -38.94 5.19 -32.88
CA GLU A 121 -39.30 5.31 -34.29
C GLU A 121 -40.49 4.38 -34.66
N TYR A 122 -40.53 3.17 -34.12
CA TYR A 122 -41.66 2.26 -34.30
C TYR A 122 -42.94 2.78 -33.64
N LEU A 123 -42.88 3.28 -32.40
CA LEU A 123 -44.05 3.83 -31.71
C LEU A 123 -44.61 5.04 -32.47
N GLU A 124 -43.76 5.88 -33.05
CA GLU A 124 -44.22 6.97 -33.91
C GLU A 124 -44.94 6.49 -35.18
N LEU A 125 -44.50 5.39 -35.80
CA LEU A 125 -45.21 4.81 -36.95
C LEU A 125 -46.59 4.28 -36.55
N ILE A 126 -46.72 3.71 -35.34
CA ILE A 126 -48.02 3.27 -34.79
C ILE A 126 -48.92 4.48 -34.51
N ASP A 127 -48.40 5.54 -33.89
CA ASP A 127 -49.15 6.77 -33.61
C ASP A 127 -49.67 7.45 -34.89
N ARG A 128 -48.87 7.43 -35.96
CA ARG A 128 -49.26 7.91 -37.31
C ARG A 128 -50.19 6.95 -38.07
N GLN A 129 -50.54 5.81 -37.49
CA GLN A 129 -51.37 4.76 -38.11
C GLN A 129 -50.75 4.15 -39.39
N GLU A 130 -49.43 4.17 -39.52
CA GLU A 130 -48.69 3.62 -40.66
C GLU A 130 -48.34 2.13 -40.44
N TYR A 131 -49.34 1.31 -40.13
CA TYR A 131 -49.17 -0.08 -39.67
C TYR A 131 -48.36 -0.97 -40.61
N GLN A 132 -48.47 -0.78 -41.93
CA GLN A 132 -47.71 -1.57 -42.90
C GLN A 132 -46.20 -1.29 -42.82
N LYS A 133 -45.82 -0.02 -42.66
CA LYS A 133 -44.42 0.37 -42.46
C LYS A 133 -43.93 -0.06 -41.09
N ALA A 134 -44.77 0.07 -40.06
CA ALA A 134 -44.47 -0.40 -38.71
C ALA A 134 -44.17 -1.91 -38.69
N PHE A 135 -44.95 -2.73 -39.39
CA PHE A 135 -44.70 -4.18 -39.49
C PHE A 135 -43.35 -4.50 -40.16
N THR A 136 -43.03 -3.82 -41.28
CA THR A 136 -41.73 -3.96 -41.93
C THR A 136 -40.60 -3.51 -41.02
N TYR A 137 -40.76 -2.41 -40.29
CA TYR A 137 -39.76 -1.90 -39.36
C TYR A 137 -39.53 -2.85 -38.18
N LEU A 138 -40.61 -3.38 -37.59
CA LEU A 138 -40.58 -4.36 -36.49
C LEU A 138 -39.78 -5.61 -36.87
N THR A 139 -39.99 -6.12 -38.08
CA THR A 139 -39.32 -7.34 -38.56
C THR A 139 -37.86 -7.10 -38.94
N THR A 140 -37.52 -5.92 -39.46
CA THR A 140 -36.17 -5.61 -39.96
C THR A 140 -35.23 -5.06 -38.88
N HIS A 141 -35.72 -4.24 -37.95
CA HIS A 141 -34.89 -3.52 -36.98
C HIS A 141 -35.09 -4.01 -35.54
N LEU A 142 -36.32 -4.29 -35.11
CA LEU A 142 -36.61 -4.67 -33.72
C LEU A 142 -36.47 -6.18 -33.46
N LYS A 143 -36.86 -7.05 -34.41
CA LYS A 143 -36.75 -8.51 -34.28
C LYS A 143 -35.31 -9.00 -34.03
N PRO A 144 -34.27 -8.48 -34.73
CA PRO A 144 -32.88 -8.82 -34.42
C PRO A 144 -32.46 -8.46 -32.98
N MET A 145 -33.14 -7.50 -32.36
CA MET A 145 -32.84 -6.98 -31.03
C MET A 145 -33.73 -7.57 -29.92
N GLU A 146 -34.52 -8.62 -30.19
CA GLU A 146 -35.44 -9.24 -29.22
C GLU A 146 -34.76 -9.70 -27.91
N LYS A 147 -33.47 -10.05 -27.98
CA LYS A 147 -32.69 -10.43 -26.79
C LYS A 147 -32.49 -9.26 -25.82
N VAL A 148 -32.58 -8.01 -26.30
CA VAL A 148 -32.39 -6.78 -25.52
C VAL A 148 -33.69 -6.30 -24.90
N SER A 149 -34.81 -6.38 -25.64
CA SER A 149 -36.15 -6.00 -25.16
C SER A 149 -36.76 -6.99 -24.16
N GLY A 150 -36.35 -8.26 -24.26
CA GLY A 150 -37.08 -9.36 -23.62
C GLY A 150 -38.32 -9.78 -24.43
N ARG A 151 -38.73 -11.03 -24.22
CA ARG A 151 -39.78 -11.67 -25.03
C ARG A 151 -41.18 -11.09 -24.79
N GLN A 152 -41.45 -10.54 -23.61
CA GLN A 152 -42.77 -9.99 -23.30
C GLN A 152 -42.98 -8.64 -23.99
N GLU A 153 -42.04 -7.71 -23.84
CA GLU A 153 -42.09 -6.41 -24.53
C GLU A 153 -42.17 -6.58 -26.06
N PHE A 154 -41.45 -7.55 -26.64
CA PHE A 154 -41.55 -7.82 -28.08
C PHE A 154 -42.94 -8.30 -28.51
N LYS A 155 -43.62 -9.13 -27.70
CA LYS A 155 -45.01 -9.53 -27.98
C LYS A 155 -45.97 -8.35 -27.92
N ASP A 156 -45.76 -7.48 -26.94
CA ASP A 156 -46.55 -6.27 -26.75
C ASP A 156 -46.36 -5.30 -27.93
N LEU A 157 -45.13 -5.19 -28.46
CA LEU A 157 -44.84 -4.48 -29.71
C LEU A 157 -45.59 -5.07 -30.91
N CYS A 158 -45.65 -6.40 -31.04
CA CYS A 158 -46.45 -7.05 -32.09
C CYS A 158 -47.94 -6.75 -31.93
N TYR A 159 -48.45 -6.73 -30.70
CA TYR A 159 -49.86 -6.47 -30.41
C TYR A 159 -50.30 -5.06 -30.81
N LEU A 160 -49.40 -4.07 -30.67
CA LEU A 160 -49.65 -2.67 -31.08
C LEU A 160 -50.08 -2.51 -32.54
N LEU A 161 -49.72 -3.44 -33.44
CA LEU A 161 -50.16 -3.41 -34.84
C LEU A 161 -51.68 -3.55 -35.01
N THR A 162 -52.37 -4.03 -33.97
CA THR A 162 -53.82 -4.24 -33.96
C THR A 162 -54.57 -3.23 -33.09
N CYS A 163 -53.85 -2.41 -32.33
CA CYS A 163 -54.40 -1.42 -31.40
C CYS A 163 -54.69 -0.09 -32.09
N LYS A 164 -55.64 0.67 -31.54
CA LYS A 164 -55.95 2.04 -32.01
C LYS A 164 -55.14 3.11 -31.29
N SER A 165 -54.69 2.82 -30.07
CA SER A 165 -53.82 3.67 -29.27
C SER A 165 -52.68 2.86 -28.66
N ILE A 166 -51.51 3.50 -28.51
CA ILE A 166 -50.33 2.93 -27.87
C ILE A 166 -50.59 2.63 -26.39
N THR A 167 -51.40 3.45 -25.73
CA THR A 167 -51.71 3.33 -24.29
C THR A 167 -52.63 2.16 -23.95
N GLU A 168 -53.16 1.44 -24.94
CA GLU A 168 -53.99 0.23 -24.74
C GLU A 168 -53.15 -0.96 -24.24
N VAL A 169 -51.83 -0.90 -24.44
CA VAL A 169 -50.91 -1.97 -24.07
C VAL A 169 -50.24 -1.65 -22.74
N GLU A 170 -50.28 -2.61 -21.81
CA GLU A 170 -49.82 -2.43 -20.43
C GLU A 170 -48.37 -1.91 -20.34
N SER A 171 -47.48 -2.44 -21.18
CA SER A 171 -46.07 -2.06 -21.25
C SER A 171 -45.81 -0.62 -21.74
N PHE A 172 -46.78 0.03 -22.37
CA PHE A 172 -46.64 1.37 -22.97
C PHE A 172 -47.69 2.37 -22.46
N ARG A 173 -48.37 2.05 -21.35
CA ARG A 173 -49.41 2.89 -20.77
C ARG A 173 -48.94 4.29 -20.36
N ASP A 174 -47.68 4.40 -19.95
CA ASP A 174 -47.04 5.65 -19.52
C ASP A 174 -46.39 6.43 -20.69
N TRP A 175 -46.65 6.04 -21.93
CA TRP A 175 -46.16 6.78 -23.09
C TRP A 175 -46.94 8.09 -23.25
N GLU A 176 -46.27 9.22 -23.03
CA GLU A 176 -46.90 10.55 -22.93
C GLU A 176 -46.95 11.32 -24.26
N GLY A 177 -46.76 10.65 -25.40
CA GLY A 177 -46.69 11.28 -26.72
C GLY A 177 -45.27 11.51 -27.23
N VAL A 178 -45.18 11.68 -28.55
CA VAL A 178 -43.94 11.77 -29.34
C VAL A 178 -42.94 12.82 -28.81
N VAL A 179 -43.42 13.99 -28.37
CA VAL A 179 -42.53 15.08 -27.95
C VAL A 179 -41.81 14.72 -26.65
N LYS A 180 -42.57 14.28 -25.64
CA LYS A 180 -42.02 13.91 -24.32
C LYS A 180 -41.15 12.66 -24.38
N SER A 181 -41.53 11.69 -25.21
CA SER A 181 -40.74 10.46 -25.38
C SER A 181 -39.38 10.74 -26.04
N ARG A 182 -39.33 11.60 -27.07
CA ARG A 182 -38.07 12.09 -27.67
C ARG A 182 -37.22 12.87 -26.67
N GLU A 183 -37.81 13.69 -25.81
CA GLU A 183 -37.09 14.40 -24.75
C GLU A 183 -36.45 13.43 -23.75
N LYS A 184 -37.20 12.43 -23.27
CA LYS A 184 -36.68 11.37 -22.38
C LYS A 184 -35.55 10.58 -23.04
N LEU A 185 -35.68 10.25 -24.32
CA LEU A 185 -34.64 9.53 -25.07
C LEU A 185 -33.38 10.39 -25.24
N ALA A 186 -33.54 11.69 -25.52
CA ALA A 186 -32.43 12.63 -25.60
C ALA A 186 -31.72 12.83 -24.25
N GLU A 187 -32.45 12.80 -23.14
CA GLU A 187 -31.89 12.82 -21.78
C GLU A 187 -31.17 11.52 -21.44
N GLN A 188 -31.74 10.37 -21.80
CA GLN A 188 -31.08 9.07 -21.66
C GLN A 188 -29.74 9.07 -22.43
N LEU A 189 -29.69 9.65 -23.64
CA LEU A 189 -28.44 9.82 -24.37
C LEU A 189 -27.44 10.70 -23.61
N LYS A 190 -27.87 11.83 -23.04
CA LYS A 190 -26.97 12.70 -22.28
C LYS A 190 -26.43 12.02 -21.03
N ALA A 191 -27.28 11.33 -20.29
CA ALA A 191 -26.90 10.57 -19.10
C ALA A 191 -25.94 9.42 -19.43
N THR A 192 -26.22 8.67 -20.51
CA THR A 192 -25.36 7.55 -20.95
C THR A 192 -23.95 8.00 -21.38
N PHE A 193 -23.80 9.27 -21.78
CA PHE A 193 -22.53 9.80 -22.28
C PHE A 193 -21.93 10.90 -21.38
N GLU A 194 -22.42 11.05 -20.14
CA GLU A 194 -21.92 11.97 -19.10
C GLU A 194 -21.55 13.35 -19.66
N LEU A 195 -22.53 14.05 -20.23
CA LEU A 195 -22.33 15.34 -20.88
C LEU A 195 -22.15 16.54 -19.93
N ASP A 196 -22.10 16.32 -18.61
CA ASP A 196 -22.03 17.40 -17.63
C ASP A 196 -20.62 17.79 -17.18
N ALA A 197 -20.50 19.08 -16.87
CA ALA A 197 -19.35 19.87 -16.44
C ALA A 197 -18.25 20.18 -17.49
N VAL A 198 -18.19 21.46 -17.83
CA VAL A 198 -16.96 22.16 -18.20
C VAL A 198 -16.90 23.40 -17.32
N PRO A 199 -15.93 23.51 -16.41
CA PRO A 199 -15.40 24.80 -16.01
C PRO A 199 -14.14 25.04 -16.85
N THR A 200 -14.27 25.83 -17.90
CA THR A 200 -13.13 26.39 -18.65
C THR A 200 -12.71 27.68 -17.95
N GLU A 201 -12.15 27.54 -16.76
CA GLU A 201 -11.40 28.65 -16.18
C GLU A 201 -9.92 28.34 -16.34
N ASN A 202 -9.22 29.23 -17.05
CA ASN A 202 -7.76 29.26 -17.08
C ASN A 202 -7.28 29.71 -15.70
N VAL A 203 -7.26 28.76 -14.75
CA VAL A 203 -6.67 28.99 -13.43
C VAL A 203 -5.15 29.05 -13.60
N ASN A 204 -4.56 30.16 -13.17
CA ASN A 204 -3.10 30.32 -13.17
C ASN A 204 -2.49 29.41 -12.10
N ILE A 205 -1.50 28.61 -12.49
CA ILE A 205 -0.85 27.64 -11.60
C ILE A 205 0.21 28.39 -10.77
N PRO A 206 0.19 28.32 -9.43
CA PRO A 206 1.25 28.91 -8.61
C PRO A 206 2.63 28.36 -8.98
N ASP A 207 3.68 29.16 -8.81
CA ASP A 207 5.05 28.72 -9.11
C ASP A 207 5.45 27.48 -8.29
N ASN A 208 6.11 26.54 -8.95
CA ASN A 208 6.63 25.30 -8.36
C ASN A 208 5.57 24.49 -7.59
N ARG A 209 4.31 24.51 -8.06
CA ARG A 209 3.20 23.90 -7.33
C ARG A 209 3.38 22.40 -7.10
N LEU A 210 3.91 21.66 -8.08
CA LEU A 210 4.19 20.23 -7.94
C LEU A 210 5.16 19.95 -6.78
N VAL A 211 6.28 20.67 -6.75
CA VAL A 211 7.31 20.51 -5.72
C VAL A 211 6.77 20.86 -4.33
N ASN A 212 5.97 21.92 -4.23
CA ASN A 212 5.33 22.32 -2.98
C ASN A 212 4.35 21.25 -2.45
N LEU A 213 3.57 20.61 -3.34
CA LEU A 213 2.69 19.50 -2.96
C LEU A 213 3.50 18.29 -2.46
N LEU A 214 4.61 17.95 -3.14
CA LEU A 214 5.49 16.87 -2.70
C LEU A 214 6.14 17.15 -1.34
N HIS A 215 6.52 18.41 -1.05
CA HIS A 215 6.98 18.80 0.28
C HIS A 215 5.91 18.60 1.35
N GLN A 216 4.64 18.94 1.06
CA GLN A 216 3.53 18.71 1.97
C GLN A 216 3.29 17.21 2.21
N SER A 217 3.37 16.39 1.16
CA SER A 217 3.27 14.93 1.28
C SER A 217 4.36 14.34 2.19
N VAL A 218 5.62 14.78 2.03
CA VAL A 218 6.72 14.33 2.89
C VAL A 218 6.53 14.83 4.33
N ALA A 219 6.12 16.08 4.52
CA ALA A 219 5.84 16.62 5.85
C ALA A 219 4.76 15.82 6.57
N TYR A 220 3.69 15.46 5.87
CA TYR A 220 2.64 14.58 6.37
C TYR A 220 3.20 13.21 6.81
N GLN A 221 4.03 12.57 5.98
CA GLN A 221 4.67 11.30 6.35
C GLN A 221 5.53 11.42 7.62
N MET A 222 6.23 12.55 7.81
CA MET A 222 7.06 12.80 8.98
C MET A 222 6.23 13.06 10.24
N GLU A 223 5.15 13.84 10.13
CA GLU A 223 4.24 14.16 11.23
C GLU A 223 3.54 12.92 11.79
N PHE A 224 3.13 12.01 10.92
CA PHE A 224 2.47 10.76 11.29
C PHE A 224 3.42 9.57 11.45
N SER A 225 4.73 9.83 11.40
CA SER A 225 5.73 8.81 11.75
C SER A 225 5.65 8.49 13.24
N ARG A 226 5.97 7.24 13.61
CA ARG A 226 5.92 6.77 15.01
C ARG A 226 6.85 7.57 15.93
N TYR A 227 7.90 8.16 15.38
CA TYR A 227 8.93 8.86 16.12
C TYR A 227 9.29 10.17 15.45
N HIS A 228 9.03 11.27 16.14
CA HIS A 228 9.33 12.61 15.66
C HIS A 228 10.83 12.91 15.78
N PRO A 229 11.54 13.17 14.69
CA PRO A 229 12.95 13.52 14.75
C PRO A 229 13.11 14.91 15.39
N LYS A 230 14.08 15.07 16.31
CA LYS A 230 14.37 16.35 16.96
C LYS A 230 14.87 17.43 15.98
N THR A 231 15.52 16.98 14.91
CA THR A 231 15.98 17.80 13.79
C THR A 231 15.37 17.25 12.52
N VAL A 232 14.70 18.09 11.72
CA VAL A 232 14.02 17.67 10.48
C VAL A 232 15.04 17.06 9.50
N PRO A 233 15.02 15.74 9.24
CA PRO A 233 15.92 15.15 8.26
C PRO A 233 15.52 15.55 6.84
N LYS A 234 16.51 15.68 5.96
CA LYS A 234 16.28 15.75 4.51
C LYS A 234 16.06 14.34 3.97
N VAL A 235 14.95 14.12 3.28
CA VAL A 235 14.70 12.84 2.60
C VAL A 235 15.63 12.68 1.41
N SER A 236 16.14 11.46 1.20
CA SER A 236 17.05 11.14 0.09
C SER A 236 16.29 10.61 -1.14
N THR A 237 14.99 10.34 -1.02
CA THR A 237 14.16 9.79 -2.09
C THR A 237 12.69 10.08 -1.84
N LEU A 238 11.93 10.28 -2.92
CA LEU A 238 10.46 10.35 -2.95
C LEU A 238 9.82 9.04 -3.46
N LEU A 239 10.63 8.04 -3.84
CA LEU A 239 10.15 6.78 -4.43
C LEU A 239 9.62 5.78 -3.40
N ARG A 240 9.84 6.05 -2.12
CA ARG A 240 9.34 5.28 -0.98
C ARG A 240 8.99 6.24 0.14
N ASP A 241 8.03 5.84 0.97
CA ASP A 241 7.61 6.63 2.11
C ASP A 241 8.76 6.86 3.10
N PHE A 242 8.71 8.01 3.77
CA PHE A 242 9.65 8.32 4.84
C PHE A 242 9.48 7.35 6.02
N GLU A 243 10.58 6.75 6.45
CA GLU A 243 10.67 5.93 7.65
C GLU A 243 11.71 6.49 8.61
N CYS A 244 11.32 6.71 9.86
CA CYS A 244 12.24 7.16 10.89
C CYS A 244 13.12 6.00 11.36
N GLN A 245 14.42 6.07 11.08
CA GLN A 245 15.40 5.15 11.65
C GLN A 245 15.66 5.51 13.11
N VAL A 246 15.09 4.75 14.04
CA VAL A 246 15.31 4.92 15.47
C VAL A 246 16.27 3.86 16.00
N LEU A 247 17.42 4.31 16.47
CA LEU A 247 18.26 3.55 17.39
C LEU A 247 17.81 3.87 18.83
N PRO A 248 17.61 2.88 19.71
CA PRO A 248 17.28 3.14 21.11
C PRO A 248 18.33 4.06 21.75
N ASN A 249 17.94 5.29 22.08
CA ASN A 249 18.85 6.32 22.58
C ASN A 249 18.37 6.98 23.90
N ALA A 250 17.24 6.53 24.44
CA ALA A 250 16.68 7.02 25.69
C ALA A 250 16.07 5.87 26.51
N VAL A 251 16.33 5.88 27.82
CA VAL A 251 15.72 4.94 28.77
C VAL A 251 14.27 5.34 28.99
N LYS A 252 13.31 4.53 28.50
CA LYS A 252 11.88 4.81 28.63
C LYS A 252 11.34 4.52 30.04
N THR A 253 11.85 3.48 30.69
CA THR A 253 11.40 3.06 32.02
C THR A 253 12.53 2.31 32.71
N THR A 254 12.88 2.73 33.92
CA THR A 254 13.76 1.99 34.82
C THR A 254 12.89 1.07 35.67
N PHE A 255 13.03 -0.24 35.51
CA PHE A 255 12.32 -1.20 36.34
C PHE A 255 13.04 -1.35 37.68
N VAL A 256 12.34 -1.14 38.80
CA VAL A 256 12.86 -1.36 40.15
C VAL A 256 12.43 -2.76 40.60
N GLY A 257 13.39 -3.69 40.67
CA GLY A 257 13.29 -4.97 41.38
C GLY A 257 12.18 -5.95 40.92
N HIS A 258 12.56 -7.01 40.22
CA HIS A 258 11.73 -8.22 40.15
C HIS A 258 12.12 -9.13 41.33
N SER A 259 11.15 -9.78 42.00
CA SER A 259 11.42 -10.56 43.22
C SER A 259 11.43 -12.07 43.01
N GLN A 260 11.18 -12.57 41.80
CA GLN A 260 10.84 -13.99 41.63
C GLN A 260 11.76 -14.81 40.72
N ASN A 261 12.82 -14.23 40.12
CA ASN A 261 13.81 -15.01 39.34
C ASN A 261 15.12 -14.28 38.99
N VAL A 262 15.13 -12.95 39.01
CA VAL A 262 16.32 -12.11 38.80
C VAL A 262 16.42 -11.12 39.94
N LYS A 263 17.63 -10.74 40.31
CA LYS A 263 17.95 -9.63 41.21
C LYS A 263 18.77 -8.60 40.46
N TRP A 264 18.84 -7.40 41.01
CA TRP A 264 19.81 -6.41 40.58
C TRP A 264 21.01 -6.42 41.54
N ILE A 265 22.18 -6.11 41.01
CA ILE A 265 23.40 -5.86 41.77
C ILE A 265 23.97 -4.51 41.38
N ASP A 266 24.65 -3.90 42.33
CA ASP A 266 25.37 -2.65 42.16
C ASP A 266 26.68 -2.87 41.40
N ASN A 267 26.95 -1.99 40.45
CA ASN A 267 28.17 -1.87 39.66
C ASN A 267 28.49 -0.38 39.41
N ASP A 268 28.04 0.52 40.30
CA ASP A 268 28.20 1.98 40.17
C ASP A 268 29.67 2.40 40.03
N ASN A 269 30.58 1.68 40.71
CA ASN A 269 32.03 1.91 40.62
C ASN A 269 32.73 1.08 39.52
N GLY A 270 31.99 0.24 38.79
CA GLY A 270 32.54 -0.67 37.79
C GLY A 270 33.30 -1.89 38.34
N ASP A 271 33.14 -2.19 39.63
CA ASP A 271 33.89 -3.25 40.33
C ASP A 271 33.66 -4.66 39.75
N VAL A 272 32.48 -4.92 39.19
CA VAL A 272 32.16 -6.20 38.52
C VAL A 272 32.56 -6.15 37.05
N CYS A 273 32.19 -5.07 36.36
CA CYS A 273 32.62 -4.82 34.99
C CYS A 273 32.51 -3.33 34.64
N ASP A 274 33.66 -2.70 34.41
CA ASP A 274 33.81 -1.28 34.02
C ASP A 274 33.00 -0.87 32.76
N SER A 275 32.81 -1.81 31.85
CA SER A 275 32.12 -1.58 30.56
C SER A 275 30.63 -1.89 30.59
N TYR A 276 30.10 -2.34 31.72
CA TYR A 276 28.67 -2.57 31.92
C TYR A 276 28.00 -1.38 32.65
N PRO A 277 26.67 -1.26 32.58
CA PRO A 277 25.95 -0.20 33.29
C PRO A 277 26.13 -0.25 34.82
N PRO A 278 25.80 0.85 35.53
CA PRO A 278 25.88 0.93 37.00
C PRO A 278 25.02 -0.11 37.73
N THR A 279 24.00 -0.67 37.08
CA THR A 279 23.15 -1.72 37.65
C THR A 279 23.12 -2.94 36.72
N LEU A 280 23.41 -4.13 37.26
CA LEU A 280 23.39 -5.38 36.51
C LEU A 280 22.22 -6.26 36.95
N VAL A 281 21.54 -6.88 35.99
CA VAL A 281 20.43 -7.82 36.26
C VAL A 281 20.93 -9.25 36.07
N VAL A 282 20.87 -10.03 37.13
CA VAL A 282 21.38 -11.41 37.19
C VAL A 282 20.36 -12.33 37.88
N PRO A 283 20.42 -13.67 37.75
CA PRO A 283 19.54 -14.58 38.46
C PRO A 283 19.57 -14.37 39.97
N ALA A 284 18.40 -14.43 40.62
CA ALA A 284 18.27 -14.17 42.05
C ALA A 284 19.05 -15.17 42.92
N SER A 285 19.26 -16.38 42.41
CA SER A 285 19.99 -17.48 43.07
C SER A 285 21.51 -17.29 43.16
N LEU A 286 22.10 -16.32 42.44
CA LEU A 286 23.56 -16.17 42.41
C LEU A 286 24.09 -15.48 43.67
N SER A 287 25.16 -16.00 44.26
CA SER A 287 25.93 -15.28 45.30
C SER A 287 26.87 -14.25 44.66
N GLN A 288 27.35 -13.30 45.47
CA GLN A 288 28.39 -12.35 45.08
C GLN A 288 29.66 -13.07 44.57
N SER A 289 30.07 -14.15 45.25
CA SER A 289 31.21 -14.97 44.84
C SER A 289 31.02 -15.67 43.49
N SER A 290 29.80 -16.11 43.15
CA SER A 290 29.50 -16.66 41.83
C SER A 290 29.62 -15.62 40.73
N ILE A 291 29.20 -14.38 41.00
CA ILE A 291 29.28 -13.25 40.07
C ILE A 291 30.74 -12.91 39.78
N GLU A 292 31.56 -12.75 40.83
CA GLU A 292 32.99 -12.44 40.70
C GLU A 292 33.75 -13.55 39.96
N SER A 293 33.45 -14.82 40.26
CA SER A 293 34.05 -15.96 39.58
C SER A 293 33.69 -16.00 38.08
N ALA A 294 32.43 -15.77 37.73
CA ALA A 294 31.99 -15.72 36.33
C ALA A 294 32.54 -14.50 35.58
N ALA A 295 32.64 -13.34 36.24
CA ALA A 295 33.27 -12.15 35.69
C ALA A 295 34.75 -12.39 35.39
N GLY A 296 35.51 -12.98 36.33
CA GLY A 296 36.92 -13.33 36.14
C GLY A 296 37.16 -14.33 35.00
N PHE A 297 36.18 -15.19 34.70
CA PHE A 297 36.24 -16.12 33.58
C PHE A 297 35.93 -15.48 32.22
N ARG A 298 35.46 -14.23 32.17
CA ARG A 298 34.98 -13.58 30.94
C ARG A 298 35.88 -12.44 30.54
N ALA A 299 36.14 -12.30 29.23
CA ALA A 299 37.03 -11.26 28.72
C ALA A 299 36.55 -9.85 29.06
N LYS A 300 37.34 -9.15 29.89
CA LYS A 300 37.02 -7.82 30.49
C LYS A 300 35.91 -7.85 31.55
N GLY A 301 35.73 -8.95 32.28
CA GLY A 301 34.71 -9.02 33.34
C GLY A 301 33.28 -9.14 32.84
N ARG A 302 33.07 -9.22 31.51
CA ARG A 302 31.75 -9.17 30.88
C ARG A 302 31.04 -10.52 30.95
N LEU A 303 30.56 -10.84 32.15
CA LEU A 303 29.74 -12.00 32.46
C LEU A 303 28.36 -11.96 31.78
N PRO A 304 27.64 -13.10 31.68
CA PRO A 304 26.29 -13.15 31.13
C PRO A 304 25.28 -12.35 31.96
N VAL A 305 24.88 -11.17 31.48
CA VAL A 305 23.92 -10.27 32.13
C VAL A 305 22.66 -10.13 31.28
N VAL A 306 21.49 -10.10 31.93
CA VAL A 306 20.19 -9.92 31.27
C VAL A 306 20.11 -8.52 30.69
N THR A 307 19.80 -8.43 29.41
CA THR A 307 19.66 -7.15 28.68
C THR A 307 18.24 -6.93 28.18
N TRP A 308 17.47 -8.00 28.02
CA TRP A 308 16.06 -7.92 27.69
C TRP A 308 15.29 -9.15 28.17
N LEU A 309 14.02 -8.94 28.50
CA LEU A 309 13.07 -9.96 28.91
C LEU A 309 11.78 -9.81 28.08
N HIS A 310 11.37 -10.88 27.40
CA HIS A 310 10.14 -10.88 26.62
C HIS A 310 8.92 -10.68 27.55
N PRO A 311 8.02 -9.73 27.26
CA PRO A 311 6.93 -9.35 28.19
C PRO A 311 5.93 -10.48 28.45
N VAL A 312 5.60 -11.28 27.42
CA VAL A 312 4.64 -12.39 27.50
C VAL A 312 5.30 -13.69 27.95
N HIS A 313 6.13 -14.31 27.10
CA HIS A 313 6.71 -15.63 27.37
C HIS A 313 8.03 -15.63 28.16
N LYS A 314 8.42 -14.48 28.71
CA LYS A 314 9.56 -14.32 29.64
C LYS A 314 10.89 -14.86 29.11
N SER A 315 11.10 -14.78 27.79
CA SER A 315 12.41 -15.13 27.21
C SER A 315 13.48 -14.09 27.49
N ILE A 316 14.66 -14.58 27.86
CA ILE A 316 15.79 -13.76 28.25
C ILE A 316 16.74 -13.63 27.07
N LEU A 317 17.16 -12.39 26.79
CA LEU A 317 18.35 -12.09 26.02
C LEU A 317 19.44 -11.62 26.99
N ALA A 318 20.50 -12.42 27.11
CA ALA A 318 21.68 -12.06 27.88
C ALA A 318 22.84 -11.72 26.94
N ARG A 319 23.73 -10.83 27.39
CA ARG A 319 24.99 -10.52 26.67
C ARG A 319 26.18 -10.80 27.57
N SER A 320 27.25 -11.30 26.96
CA SER A 320 28.54 -11.56 27.57
C SER A 320 29.66 -11.38 26.55
N SER A 321 30.90 -11.35 27.04
CA SER A 321 32.09 -11.56 26.21
C SER A 321 32.45 -13.04 26.11
N GLN A 322 33.38 -13.36 25.20
CA GLN A 322 33.98 -14.70 25.13
C GLN A 322 34.54 -15.16 26.50
N PRO A 323 34.48 -16.48 26.81
CA PRO A 323 35.11 -17.05 27.98
C PRO A 323 36.65 -17.02 27.87
N LEU A 324 37.36 -17.07 28.99
CA LEU A 324 38.82 -17.11 29.10
C LEU A 324 39.25 -18.53 29.48
N LEU A 325 39.21 -19.44 28.50
CA LEU A 325 39.51 -20.87 28.69
C LEU A 325 41.00 -21.20 28.96
N GLY A 326 41.88 -20.20 29.13
CA GLY A 326 43.32 -20.43 29.32
C GLY A 326 44.06 -20.92 28.05
N ARG A 327 45.27 -21.49 28.21
CA ARG A 327 46.05 -22.09 27.10
C ARG A 327 45.43 -23.43 26.68
N LEU A 328 45.64 -23.83 25.43
CA LEU A 328 44.99 -24.96 24.73
C LEU A 328 44.94 -26.31 25.49
N LEU A 329 45.83 -26.54 26.45
CA LEU A 329 45.97 -27.81 27.21
C LEU A 329 45.34 -27.77 28.60
N SER A 330 44.86 -26.61 29.07
CA SER A 330 44.11 -26.47 30.32
C SER A 330 42.69 -26.05 29.96
N GLY A 331 41.81 -27.00 29.66
CA GLY A 331 40.39 -26.71 29.42
C GLY A 331 39.73 -26.23 30.71
N ALA A 332 39.83 -24.94 31.01
CA ALA A 332 39.20 -24.37 32.19
C ALA A 332 37.70 -24.22 31.92
N SER A 333 36.86 -25.03 32.56
CA SER A 333 35.43 -24.74 32.71
C SER A 333 35.23 -23.81 33.91
N CYS A 334 34.12 -23.08 33.90
CA CYS A 334 33.71 -22.30 35.05
C CYS A 334 32.29 -22.70 35.41
N ASN A 335 32.17 -23.57 36.42
CA ASN A 335 30.87 -24.06 36.91
C ASN A 335 29.94 -22.90 37.32
N MET A 336 30.52 -21.77 37.78
CA MET A 336 29.74 -20.58 38.11
C MET A 336 29.16 -19.94 36.85
N ASP A 337 29.97 -19.69 35.81
CA ASP A 337 29.50 -19.14 34.52
C ASP A 337 28.46 -20.05 33.84
N GLU A 338 28.72 -21.35 33.80
CA GLU A 338 27.79 -22.36 33.29
C GLU A 338 26.48 -22.38 34.11
N GLY A 339 26.60 -22.23 35.44
CA GLY A 339 25.47 -22.10 36.36
C GLY A 339 24.60 -20.87 36.08
N ILE A 340 25.19 -19.72 35.75
CA ILE A 340 24.45 -18.51 35.35
C ILE A 340 23.62 -18.80 34.10
N VAL A 341 24.24 -19.39 33.08
CA VAL A 341 23.58 -19.73 31.82
C VAL A 341 22.46 -20.75 32.04
N ASN A 342 22.68 -21.76 32.89
CA ASN A 342 21.67 -22.73 33.27
C ASN A 342 20.49 -22.10 34.03
N CYS A 343 20.72 -21.09 34.88
CA CYS A 343 19.62 -20.35 35.51
C CYS A 343 18.75 -19.64 34.46
N TYR A 344 19.32 -19.10 33.39
CA TYR A 344 18.54 -18.47 32.31
C TYR A 344 17.72 -19.47 31.49
N ARG A 345 18.12 -20.75 31.49
CA ARG A 345 17.41 -21.84 30.84
C ARG A 345 16.17 -22.28 31.62
N GLN A 346 16.22 -22.26 32.96
CA GLN A 346 15.13 -22.71 33.81
C GLN A 346 13.89 -21.81 33.63
N ARG A 347 12.80 -22.39 33.08
CA ARG A 347 11.51 -21.72 32.90
C ARG A 347 10.34 -22.66 33.22
N PRO A 348 9.17 -22.11 33.60
CA PRO A 348 7.93 -22.87 33.60
C PRO A 348 7.54 -23.26 32.15
N GLY A 349 7.39 -24.55 31.86
CA GLY A 349 6.94 -25.06 30.55
C GLY A 349 7.87 -26.11 29.92
N PRO A 350 7.56 -26.62 28.71
CA PRO A 350 8.35 -27.65 28.05
C PRO A 350 9.77 -27.16 27.73
N SER A 351 10.76 -28.03 27.94
CA SER A 351 12.18 -27.76 27.68
C SER A 351 12.40 -27.37 26.22
N LYS A 352 12.80 -26.11 25.98
CA LYS A 352 13.21 -25.61 24.67
C LYS A 352 14.73 -25.49 24.59
N PRO A 353 15.33 -25.63 23.40
CA PRO A 353 16.76 -25.38 23.23
C PRO A 353 17.10 -23.94 23.60
N PHE A 354 18.28 -23.75 24.17
CA PHE A 354 18.86 -22.43 24.42
C PHE A 354 19.93 -22.16 23.35
N TYR A 355 20.04 -20.90 22.95
CA TYR A 355 20.90 -20.50 21.84
C TYR A 355 22.04 -19.60 22.31
N ILE A 356 23.24 -19.89 21.84
CA ILE A 356 24.41 -19.03 21.97
C ILE A 356 24.75 -18.50 20.59
N PHE A 357 24.82 -17.18 20.47
CA PHE A 357 25.21 -16.52 19.23
C PHE A 357 26.58 -15.88 19.41
N ASP A 358 27.62 -16.48 18.81
CA ASP A 358 28.94 -15.86 18.72
C ASP A 358 28.93 -14.87 17.55
N ALA A 359 29.12 -13.59 17.85
CA ALA A 359 29.16 -12.53 16.84
C ALA A 359 30.31 -12.73 15.82
N ARG A 360 31.37 -13.45 16.19
CA ARG A 360 32.61 -13.57 15.41
C ARG A 360 32.44 -14.52 14.23
N LYS A 361 33.37 -14.42 13.28
CA LYS A 361 33.62 -15.49 12.31
C LYS A 361 34.18 -16.71 13.03
N SER A 362 33.70 -17.90 12.68
CA SER A 362 34.16 -19.17 13.26
C SER A 362 35.69 -19.31 13.26
N LYS A 363 36.37 -18.94 12.15
CA LYS A 363 37.84 -18.94 12.08
C LYS A 363 38.51 -17.97 13.07
N ALA A 364 37.92 -16.80 13.28
CA ALA A 364 38.46 -15.82 14.23
C ALA A 364 38.27 -16.27 15.68
N ALA A 365 37.13 -16.90 15.98
CA ALA A 365 36.84 -17.49 17.28
C ALA A 365 37.82 -18.63 17.60
N ALA A 366 38.05 -19.54 16.65
CA ALA A 366 39.04 -20.62 16.76
C ALA A 366 40.48 -20.09 16.92
N GLY A 367 40.85 -19.05 16.16
CA GLY A 367 42.17 -18.41 16.28
C GLY A 367 42.42 -17.80 17.67
N ASN A 368 41.42 -17.13 18.26
CA ASN A 368 41.54 -16.57 19.61
C ASN A 368 41.76 -17.66 20.67
N ARG A 369 41.09 -18.81 20.51
CA ARG A 369 41.29 -20.00 21.34
C ARG A 369 42.70 -20.55 21.21
N LEU A 370 43.20 -20.68 19.98
CA LEU A 370 44.56 -21.15 19.73
C LEU A 370 45.63 -20.25 20.38
N MET A 371 45.42 -18.93 20.35
CA MET A 371 46.36 -17.95 20.91
C MET A 371 46.20 -17.73 22.41
N GLY A 372 45.27 -18.42 23.09
CA GLY A 372 45.00 -18.23 24.52
C GLY A 372 44.45 -16.84 24.87
N LYS A 373 43.91 -16.11 23.89
CA LYS A 373 43.35 -14.76 24.07
C LYS A 373 41.86 -14.76 24.43
N GLY A 374 41.27 -15.96 24.54
CA GLY A 374 39.87 -16.19 24.83
C GLY A 374 39.45 -17.57 24.32
N GLY A 375 38.17 -17.90 24.43
CA GLY A 375 37.62 -19.20 24.10
C GLY A 375 36.40 -19.14 23.19
N VAL A 376 35.82 -20.31 22.98
CA VAL A 376 34.49 -20.50 22.38
C VAL A 376 33.66 -21.30 23.35
N GLU A 377 32.41 -20.92 23.53
CA GLU A 377 31.43 -21.78 24.18
C GLU A 377 31.31 -23.09 23.38
N THR A 378 31.18 -24.22 24.07
CA THR A 378 30.98 -25.53 23.44
C THR A 378 29.79 -26.26 24.05
N SER A 379 29.23 -27.22 23.32
CA SER A 379 28.11 -28.03 23.78
C SER A 379 28.45 -28.90 25.00
N GLU A 380 29.73 -29.21 25.22
CA GLU A 380 30.18 -29.97 26.40
C GLU A 380 30.12 -29.13 27.68
N ASN A 381 30.49 -27.85 27.60
CA ASN A 381 30.47 -26.91 28.73
C ASN A 381 29.08 -26.33 28.98
N TYR A 382 28.30 -26.11 27.92
CA TYR A 382 26.95 -25.56 27.99
C TYR A 382 25.95 -26.58 27.47
N GLU A 383 25.59 -27.53 28.32
CA GLU A 383 24.71 -28.64 27.95
C GLU A 383 23.38 -28.14 27.37
N GLY A 384 22.99 -28.67 26.21
CA GLY A 384 21.74 -28.31 25.51
C GLY A 384 21.78 -26.93 24.81
N ALA A 385 22.94 -26.30 24.73
CA ALA A 385 23.16 -25.10 23.92
C ALA A 385 23.26 -25.43 22.42
N ILE A 386 22.59 -24.65 21.59
CA ILE A 386 22.82 -24.61 20.14
C ILE A 386 23.63 -23.36 19.84
N ILE A 387 24.84 -23.53 19.31
CA ILE A 387 25.80 -22.44 19.09
C ILE A 387 25.83 -22.04 17.60
N TYR A 388 25.62 -20.76 17.32
CA TYR A 388 25.69 -20.18 15.99
C TYR A 388 26.78 -19.11 15.90
N HIS A 389 27.52 -19.08 14.79
CA HIS A 389 28.42 -17.99 14.45
C HIS A 389 27.75 -17.02 13.48
N LEU A 390 27.60 -15.76 13.88
CA LEU A 390 26.94 -14.72 13.08
C LEU A 390 27.85 -14.16 11.97
N ASN A 391 29.14 -14.49 11.98
CA ASN A 391 30.12 -14.07 10.97
C ASN A 391 30.22 -12.56 10.76
N ILE A 392 29.94 -11.76 11.80
CA ILE A 392 30.03 -10.30 11.74
C ILE A 392 31.50 -9.91 11.51
N ALA A 393 31.70 -8.90 10.66
CA ALA A 393 33.03 -8.36 10.41
C ALA A 393 33.61 -7.71 11.68
N ASN A 394 34.93 -7.63 11.79
CA ASN A 394 35.56 -7.03 12.96
C ASN A 394 35.24 -5.53 13.07
N MET A 395 35.48 -4.95 14.25
CA MET A 395 35.12 -3.56 14.53
C MET A 395 35.68 -2.56 13.51
N TYR A 396 36.89 -2.78 13.00
CA TYR A 396 37.52 -1.91 12.00
C TYR A 396 36.75 -1.90 10.67
N LYS A 397 36.32 -3.08 10.20
CA LYS A 397 35.49 -3.18 8.98
C LYS A 397 34.09 -2.61 9.19
N MET A 398 33.50 -2.82 10.37
CA MET A 398 32.20 -2.23 10.70
C MET A 398 32.27 -0.70 10.77
N GLN A 399 33.35 -0.15 11.34
CA GLN A 399 33.56 1.30 11.43
C GLN A 399 33.79 1.93 10.05
N ALA A 400 34.59 1.30 9.18
CA ALA A 400 34.77 1.73 7.80
C ALA A 400 33.42 1.77 7.05
N SER A 401 32.59 0.74 7.20
CA SER A 401 31.26 0.68 6.55
C SER A 401 30.30 1.78 6.99
N TYR A 402 30.51 2.37 8.17
CA TYR A 402 29.71 3.49 8.66
C TYR A 402 30.17 4.83 8.08
N GLN A 403 31.47 4.97 7.80
CA GLN A 403 32.06 6.18 7.23
C GLN A 403 31.90 6.27 5.70
N GLU A 404 31.57 5.15 5.03
CA GLU A 404 31.27 5.09 3.59
C GLU A 404 29.81 5.47 3.23
N LYS A 405 29.06 6.04 4.19
CA LYS A 405 27.75 6.68 3.94
C LYS A 405 27.92 8.18 3.85
#